data_AF-A0A2N7JP35-F1
#
_entry.id   AF-A0A2N7JP35-F1
#
_cell.length_a   1.000
_cell.length_b   1.000
_cell.length_c   1.000
_cell.angle_alpha   90.00
_cell.angle_beta   90.00
_cell.angle_gamma   90.00
#
_symmetry.space_group_name_H-M   'P 1'
#
loop_
_entity.id
_entity.type
_entity.pdbx_description
1 polymer ?
#
loop_
_entity_poly.entity_id
_entity_poly.type
_entity_poly.pdbx_seq_one_letter_code
_entity_poly.pdbx_strand_id
1 'polypeptide(L)' 'MRKTFGWLSKVYWKAGIVWSAGYFVSSVGVNEQDIANYVRHQGEKDSGQLRMEL' A
#
# COMPACT_ATOMS: atom_id res chain seq x y z
N MET A 1 -10.44 0.59 -12.93
CA MET A 1 -9.60 -0.62 -12.79
C MET A 1 -10.41 -1.91 -12.93
N ARG A 2 -11.33 -2.27 -12.03
CA ARG A 2 -12.12 -3.52 -12.16
C ARG A 2 -13.05 -3.60 -13.39
N LYS A 3 -13.65 -2.48 -13.81
CA LYS A 3 -14.43 -2.41 -15.08
C LYS A 3 -13.56 -2.69 -16.31
N THR A 4 -12.27 -2.35 -16.24
CA THR A 4 -11.31 -2.48 -17.34
C THR A 4 -10.59 -3.83 -17.29
N PHE A 5 -10.29 -4.33 -16.09
CA PHE A 5 -9.54 -5.55 -15.83
C PHE A 5 -10.41 -6.53 -15.03
N GLY A 6 -11.27 -7.27 -15.73
CA GLY A 6 -12.24 -8.18 -15.11
C GLY A 6 -11.60 -9.29 -14.27
N TRP A 7 -10.35 -9.67 -14.57
CA TRP A 7 -9.61 -10.70 -13.83
C TRP A 7 -9.32 -10.32 -12.37
N LEU A 8 -9.23 -9.01 -12.04
CA LEU A 8 -8.96 -8.54 -10.68
C LEU A 8 -10.05 -8.96 -9.69
N SER A 9 -11.27 -9.18 -10.17
CA SER A 9 -12.40 -9.65 -9.36
C SER A 9 -12.17 -11.05 -8.79
N LYS A 10 -11.36 -11.88 -9.47
CA LYS A 10 -10.99 -13.23 -9.02
C LYS A 10 -9.94 -13.19 -7.91
N VAL A 11 -9.04 -12.22 -7.96
CA VAL A 11 -7.90 -12.12 -7.05
C VAL A 11 -8.25 -11.32 -5.79
N TYR A 12 -9.06 -10.26 -5.92
CA TYR A 12 -9.45 -9.37 -4.82
C TYR A 12 -10.93 -9.56 -4.41
N TRP A 13 -11.37 -10.81 -4.25
CA TRP A 13 -12.77 -11.17 -4.03
C TRP A 13 -13.30 -10.92 -2.62
N LYS A 14 -12.44 -10.97 -1.59
CA LYS A 14 -12.85 -10.86 -0.17
C LYS A 14 -13.11 -9.42 0.29
N ALA A 15 -12.11 -8.56 0.16
CA ALA A 15 -12.18 -7.20 0.70
C ALA A 15 -12.45 -6.15 -0.39
N GLY A 16 -12.29 -6.49 -1.68
CA GLY A 16 -12.36 -5.52 -2.77
C GLY A 16 -11.27 -4.43 -2.72
N ILE A 17 -10.31 -4.53 -1.81
CA ILE A 17 -9.25 -3.54 -1.60
C ILE A 17 -8.04 -3.94 -2.44
N VAL A 18 -7.59 -3.03 -3.31
CA VAL A 18 -6.41 -3.21 -4.17
C VAL A 18 -5.22 -2.41 -3.66
N TRP A 19 -5.48 -1.32 -2.93
CA TRP A 19 -4.49 -0.37 -2.45
C TRP A 19 -4.52 -0.31 -0.93
N SER A 20 -3.35 -0.10 -0.33
CA SER A 20 -3.23 0.29 1.07
C SER A 20 -4.00 1.58 1.35
N ALA A 21 -4.45 1.77 2.59
CA ALA A 21 -5.14 3.00 3.00
C ALA A 21 -4.19 4.21 3.06
N GLY A 22 -2.90 3.98 3.32
CA GLY A 22 -1.88 5.03 3.34
C GLY A 22 -1.37 5.41 1.95
N TYR A 23 -0.94 6.65 1.80
CA TYR A 23 -0.21 7.13 0.63
C TYR A 23 0.97 8.03 1.03
N PHE A 24 1.97 8.12 0.14
CA PHE A 24 3.09 9.05 0.25
C PHE A 24 3.12 9.94 -0.98
N VAL A 25 3.29 11.24 -0.76
CA VAL A 25 3.36 12.26 -1.81
C VAL A 25 4.57 13.14 -1.53
N SER A 26 5.36 13.38 -2.56
CA SER A 26 6.48 14.32 -2.54
C SER A 26 6.61 15.00 -3.90
N SER A 27 7.20 16.20 -3.91
CA SER A 27 7.62 16.87 -5.14
C SER A 27 8.85 16.18 -5.75
N VAL A 28 9.23 16.60 -6.95
CA VAL A 28 10.46 16.13 -7.60
C VAL A 28 11.66 16.49 -6.72
N GLY A 29 12.51 15.49 -6.40
CA GLY A 29 13.71 15.67 -5.59
C GLY A 29 13.82 14.72 -4.39
N VAL A 30 12.76 13.97 -4.06
CA VAL A 30 12.85 12.86 -3.09
C VAL A 30 13.75 11.75 -3.63
N ASN A 31 14.51 11.10 -2.75
CA ASN A 31 15.38 9.99 -3.12
C ASN A 31 14.66 8.63 -2.96
N GLU A 32 15.26 7.59 -3.53
CA GLU A 32 14.74 6.22 -3.48
C GLU A 32 14.65 5.66 -2.06
N GLN A 33 15.62 6.01 -1.20
CA GLN A 33 15.69 5.49 0.16
C GLN A 33 14.46 5.91 0.98
N ASP A 34 14.00 7.15 0.83
CA ASP A 34 12.82 7.67 1.53
C ASP A 34 11.53 6.98 1.06
N ILE A 35 11.39 6.75 -0.25
CA ILE A 35 10.25 6.00 -0.82
C ILE A 35 10.27 4.55 -0.33
N ALA A 36 11.42 3.89 -0.36
CA ALA A 36 11.58 2.52 0.10
C ALA A 36 11.25 2.39 1.60
N ASN A 37 11.63 3.38 2.40
CA ASN A 37 11.28 3.44 3.82
C ASN A 37 9.78 3.55 4.05
N TYR A 38 9.09 4.42 3.29
CA TYR A 38 7.63 4.51 3.35
C TYR A 38 6.95 3.18 2.97
N VAL A 39 7.37 2.55 1.87
CA VAL A 39 6.76 1.28 1.40
C VAL A 39 6.94 0.17 2.44
N ARG A 40 8.14 0.04 3.04
CA ARG A 40 8.40 -0.95 4.09
C ARG A 40 7.52 -0.73 5.31
N HIS A 41 7.48 0.50 5.81
CA HIS A 41 6.69 0.86 6.97
C HIS A 41 5.18 0.64 6.74
N GLN A 42 4.67 1.02 5.57
CA GLN A 42 3.28 0.77 5.19
C GLN A 42 2.98 -0.74 5.12
N GLY A 43 3.91 -1.54 4.60
CA GLY A 43 3.81 -3.00 4.59
C GLY A 43 3.72 -3.62 5.98
N GLU A 44 4.57 -3.19 6.91
CA GLU A 44 4.55 -3.62 8.32
C GLU A 44 3.24 -3.24 9.03
N LYS A 45 2.70 -2.06 8.72
CA LYS A 45 1.41 -1.60 9.25
C LYS A 45 0.24 -2.43 8.71
N ASP A 46 0.20 -2.69 7.41
CA ASP A 46 -0.89 -3.42 6.76
C ASP A 46 -0.88 -4.92 7.09
N SER A 47 0.30 -5.49 7.35
CA SER A 47 0.44 -6.87 7.82
C SER A 47 0.12 -7.05 9.31
N GLY A 48 -0.08 -5.95 10.05
CA GLY A 48 -0.28 -5.96 11.50
C GLY A 48 0.98 -6.30 12.30
N GLN A 49 2.17 -6.25 11.67
CA GLN A 49 3.46 -6.47 12.32
C GLN A 49 3.94 -5.25 13.11
N LEU A 50 3.36 -4.08 12.83
CA LEU A 50 3.64 -2.86 13.56
C LEU A 50 3.03 -2.93 14.97
N ARG A 51 3.86 -3.14 15.99
CA ARG A 51 3.48 -2.93 17.39
C ARG A 51 3.54 -1.44 17.69
N MET A 52 2.38 -0.81 17.87
CA MET A 52 2.34 0.51 18.48
C MET A 52 2.49 0.32 19.99
N GLU A 53 3.66 0.66 20.53
CA GLU A 53 3.81 0.82 21.97
C GLU A 53 3.15 2.16 22.35
N LEU A 54 2.19 2.09 23.28
CA LEU A 54 1.50 3.25 23.87
C LEU A 54 2.29 3.76 25.08
#